data_AF-A0AAV0TM33-F1
#
_entry.id   AF-A0AAV0TM33-F1
#
_cell.length_a   1.000
_cell.length_b   1.000
_cell.length_c   1.000
_cell.angle_alpha   90.00
_cell.angle_beta   90.00
_cell.angle_gamma   90.00
#
_symmetry.space_group_name_H-M   'P 1'
#
loop_
_entity.id
_entity.type
_entity.pdbx_description
1 polymer ?
#
loop_
_entity_poly.entity_id
_entity_poly.type
_entity_poly.pdbx_seq_one_letter_code
_entity_poly.pdbx_strand_id
1 'polypeptide(L)'
;MIEAELDAGNRPLVDALYVTAALDKLRAKGKTPQDAVTELQNALRELHALQQKFVAQQAKQNLLDRLAQVETLEALQEAAAAVKKAQAEAGYELEKRELQAAVRERIDAFQLVERLTEEVEKEQLQVIEHERSRGAHESELTQLNDVWKEIQKRNARRKTAVQVATGVMITDEDDCNRVLDQQTQSIKEMRQKQKLLEDQRIDVSTQVKRTKRAIANMVKQNDMRSKDAEVKQREQDYMALQHMKKWYDHVRGIQESLSGLEIMKVADDYLEVRVLKSHLVRLFCDPETTRLQRVQFLASDVDAADLTDIAVRENDVRYMLCEYRERVREIMAL
;
A
#
# COMPACT_ATOMS: atom_id res chain seq x y z
N MET A 1 29.95 -30.17 36.29
CA MET A 1 30.48 -31.54 36.30
C MET A 1 29.48 -32.39 37.07
N ILE A 2 28.97 -33.44 36.40
CA ILE A 2 28.23 -34.59 36.92
C ILE A 2 26.88 -34.24 37.59
N GLU A 3 25.79 -34.32 36.81
CA GLU A 3 24.45 -34.80 37.22
C GLU A 3 23.46 -34.57 36.06
N ALA A 4 23.42 -35.48 35.09
CA ALA A 4 22.37 -35.50 34.05
C ALA A 4 22.26 -36.84 33.28
N GLU A 5 22.62 -37.97 33.89
CA GLU A 5 22.44 -39.29 33.25
C GLU A 5 21.98 -40.29 34.30
N LEU A 6 20.67 -40.36 34.55
CA LEU A 6 19.94 -41.50 35.13
C LEU A 6 18.46 -41.11 35.32
N ASP A 7 17.65 -41.00 34.26
CA ASP A 7 16.18 -41.20 34.45
C ASP A 7 15.29 -41.44 33.22
N ALA A 8 15.84 -41.89 32.08
CA ALA A 8 15.01 -42.30 30.93
C ALA A 8 14.89 -43.84 30.77
N GLY A 9 15.79 -44.62 31.38
CA GLY A 9 15.83 -46.08 31.23
C GLY A 9 15.08 -46.89 32.29
N ASN A 10 14.65 -46.27 33.40
CA ASN A 10 14.16 -47.01 34.58
C ASN A 10 12.65 -46.93 34.84
N ARG A 11 11.88 -46.08 34.14
CA ARG A 11 10.41 -46.07 34.26
C ARG A 11 9.74 -47.44 34.00
N PRO A 12 10.10 -48.22 32.96
CA PRO A 12 9.43 -49.50 32.73
C PRO A 12 9.75 -50.54 33.82
N LEU A 13 10.92 -50.44 34.46
CA LEU A 13 11.32 -51.30 35.58
C LEU A 13 10.62 -50.92 36.89
N VAL A 14 10.46 -49.63 37.17
CA VAL A 14 9.72 -49.14 38.34
C VAL A 14 8.23 -49.46 38.22
N ASP A 15 7.64 -49.29 37.03
CA ASP A 15 6.24 -49.67 36.76
C ASP A 15 6.04 -51.18 36.87
N ALA A 16 6.96 -51.99 36.33
CA ALA A 16 6.91 -53.45 36.45
C ALA A 16 7.08 -53.94 37.91
N LEU A 17 7.94 -53.29 38.71
CA LEU A 17 8.12 -53.58 40.14
C LEU A 17 6.90 -53.18 40.98
N TYR A 18 6.24 -52.06 40.64
CA TYR A 18 5.01 -51.64 41.29
C TYR A 18 3.85 -52.60 41.01
N VAL A 19 3.72 -53.05 39.76
CA VAL A 19 2.67 -54.00 39.34
C VAL A 19 2.89 -55.37 39.98
N THR A 20 4.14 -55.85 40.05
CA THR A 20 4.46 -57.13 40.69
C THR A 20 4.25 -57.07 42.21
N ALA A 21 4.69 -56.00 42.89
CA ALA A 21 4.45 -55.83 44.32
C ALA A 21 2.95 -55.67 44.67
N ALA A 22 2.15 -55.07 43.78
CA ALA A 22 0.69 -55.00 43.93
C ALA A 22 0.05 -56.38 43.75
N LEU A 23 0.47 -57.15 42.76
CA LEU A 23 -0.02 -58.52 42.51
C LEU A 23 0.34 -59.49 43.64
N ASP A 24 1.51 -59.34 44.26
CA ASP A 24 1.92 -60.16 45.40
C ASP A 24 1.15 -59.81 46.68
N LYS A 25 0.86 -58.53 46.92
CA LYS A 25 -0.03 -58.08 48.01
C LYS A 25 -1.48 -58.57 47.83
N LEU A 26 -1.95 -58.69 46.58
CA LEU A 26 -3.27 -59.25 46.26
C LEU A 26 -3.33 -60.75 46.50
N ARG A 27 -2.26 -61.48 46.13
CA ARG A 27 -2.11 -62.92 46.39
C ARG A 27 -2.04 -63.24 47.90
N ALA A 28 -1.33 -62.42 48.68
CA ALA A 28 -1.21 -62.58 50.14
C ALA A 28 -2.53 -62.41 50.91
N LYS A 29 -3.53 -61.71 50.33
CA LYS A 29 -4.88 -61.55 50.91
C LYS A 29 -5.88 -62.64 50.45
N GLY A 30 -5.43 -63.65 49.70
CA GLY A 30 -6.25 -64.78 49.26
C GLY A 30 -7.32 -64.44 48.22
N LYS A 31 -7.21 -63.30 47.53
CA LYS A 31 -8.18 -62.86 46.50
C LYS A 31 -7.61 -63.09 45.10
N THR A 32 -8.45 -63.50 44.15
CA THR A 32 -8.00 -63.71 42.77
C THR A 32 -7.76 -62.35 42.07
N PRO A 33 -6.94 -62.28 41.00
CA PRO A 33 -6.75 -61.05 40.24
C PRO A 33 -8.07 -60.45 39.72
N GLN A 34 -9.05 -61.31 39.38
CA GLN A 34 -10.40 -60.88 39.01
C GLN A 34 -11.15 -60.23 40.20
N ASP A 35 -11.03 -60.78 41.41
CA ASP A 35 -11.64 -60.20 42.62
C ASP A 35 -11.00 -58.85 42.95
N ALA A 36 -9.69 -58.73 42.74
CA ALA A 36 -8.96 -57.48 42.91
C ALA A 36 -9.40 -56.42 41.90
N VAL A 37 -9.61 -56.81 40.64
CA VAL A 37 -10.11 -55.92 39.58
C VAL A 37 -11.55 -55.49 39.86
N THR A 38 -12.41 -56.39 40.32
CA THR A 38 -13.79 -56.04 40.68
C THR A 38 -13.84 -55.15 41.92
N GLU A 39 -13.00 -55.37 42.93
CA GLU A 39 -12.84 -54.45 44.07
C GLU A 39 -12.29 -53.09 43.64
N LEU A 40 -11.30 -53.04 42.74
CA LEU A 40 -10.77 -51.78 42.19
C LEU A 40 -11.84 -51.03 41.38
N GLN A 41 -12.63 -51.74 40.58
CA GLN A 41 -13.73 -51.15 39.82
C GLN A 41 -14.88 -50.69 40.73
N ASN A 42 -15.18 -51.42 41.80
CA ASN A 42 -16.16 -51.02 42.82
C ASN A 42 -15.64 -49.79 43.59
N ALA A 43 -14.38 -49.79 44.02
CA ALA A 43 -13.73 -48.66 44.68
C ALA A 43 -13.62 -47.43 43.76
N LEU A 44 -13.37 -47.61 42.47
CA LEU A 44 -13.41 -46.53 41.47
C LEU A 44 -14.83 -45.98 41.29
N ARG A 45 -15.85 -46.85 41.29
CA ARG A 45 -17.25 -46.41 41.26
C ARG A 45 -17.65 -45.67 42.53
N GLU A 46 -17.22 -46.14 43.70
CA GLU A 46 -17.45 -45.46 44.98
C GLU A 46 -16.69 -44.14 45.07
N LEU A 47 -15.45 -44.08 44.58
CA LEU A 47 -14.65 -42.87 44.50
C LEU A 47 -15.29 -41.86 43.54
N HIS A 48 -15.77 -42.29 42.37
CA HIS A 48 -16.53 -41.44 41.47
C HIS A 48 -17.82 -40.94 42.11
N ALA A 49 -18.54 -41.80 42.85
CA ALA A 49 -19.76 -41.40 43.55
C ALA A 49 -19.47 -40.42 44.70
N LEU A 50 -18.39 -40.62 45.45
CA LEU A 50 -17.93 -39.70 46.50
C LEU A 50 -17.43 -38.38 45.90
N GLN A 51 -16.72 -38.42 44.77
CA GLN A 51 -16.26 -37.24 44.05
C GLN A 51 -17.45 -36.44 43.51
N GLN A 52 -18.44 -37.10 42.91
CA GLN A 52 -19.69 -36.46 42.51
C GLN A 52 -20.43 -35.85 43.70
N LYS A 53 -20.53 -36.57 44.83
CA LYS A 53 -21.13 -36.03 46.07
C LYS A 53 -20.35 -34.84 46.61
N PHE A 54 -19.02 -34.88 46.60
CA PHE A 54 -18.16 -33.80 47.07
C PHE A 54 -18.27 -32.57 46.18
N VAL A 55 -18.20 -32.75 44.85
CA VAL A 55 -18.37 -31.65 43.89
C VAL A 55 -19.78 -31.07 44.01
N ALA A 56 -20.82 -31.89 44.18
CA ALA A 56 -22.18 -31.41 44.40
C ALA A 56 -22.33 -30.65 45.74
N GLN A 57 -21.69 -31.12 46.81
CA GLN A 57 -21.65 -30.42 48.10
C GLN A 57 -20.87 -29.12 48.02
N GLN A 58 -19.72 -29.10 47.34
CA GLN A 58 -18.90 -27.90 47.15
C GLN A 58 -19.62 -26.87 46.27
N ALA A 59 -20.30 -27.33 45.21
CA ALA A 59 -21.14 -26.46 44.38
C ALA A 59 -22.30 -25.88 45.19
N LYS A 60 -22.97 -26.69 46.01
CA LYS A 60 -24.04 -26.23 46.91
C LYS A 60 -23.52 -25.24 47.95
N GLN A 61 -22.36 -25.51 48.55
CA GLN A 61 -21.74 -24.63 49.55
C GLN A 61 -21.31 -23.30 48.91
N ASN A 62 -20.69 -23.32 47.74
CA ASN A 62 -20.36 -22.11 46.98
C ASN A 62 -21.61 -21.30 46.60
N LEU A 63 -22.72 -21.97 46.29
CA LEU A 63 -24.00 -21.30 46.02
C LEU A 63 -24.57 -20.66 47.29
N LEU A 64 -24.53 -21.37 48.42
CA LEU A 64 -24.97 -20.86 49.72
C LEU A 64 -24.09 -19.70 50.21
N ASP A 65 -22.77 -19.78 50.07
CA ASP A 65 -21.83 -18.72 50.45
C ASP A 65 -22.03 -17.47 49.57
N ARG A 66 -22.29 -17.65 48.27
CA ARG A 66 -22.65 -16.54 47.36
C ARG A 66 -24.00 -15.93 47.69
N LEU A 67 -24.99 -16.73 48.09
CA LEU A 67 -26.31 -16.23 48.51
C LEU A 67 -26.25 -15.52 49.87
N ALA A 68 -25.39 -15.97 50.78
CA ALA A 68 -25.15 -15.34 52.08
C ALA A 68 -24.47 -13.96 51.97
N GLN A 69 -23.71 -13.72 50.89
CA GLN A 69 -23.10 -12.41 50.59
C GLN A 69 -24.09 -11.41 49.94
N VAL A 70 -25.30 -11.85 49.60
CA VAL A 70 -26.31 -11.01 48.96
C VAL A 70 -27.33 -10.57 50.01
N GLU A 71 -27.05 -9.44 50.67
CA GLU A 71 -27.88 -8.93 51.77
C GLU A 71 -29.17 -8.22 51.30
N THR A 72 -29.35 -7.98 49.99
CA THR A 72 -30.52 -7.28 49.45
C THR A 72 -31.05 -7.92 48.17
N LEU A 73 -32.37 -7.84 47.98
CA LEU A 73 -33.11 -8.44 46.86
C LEU A 73 -32.67 -7.89 45.49
N GLU A 74 -32.18 -6.64 45.46
CA GLU A 74 -31.64 -5.97 44.27
C GLU A 74 -30.30 -6.57 43.83
N ALA A 75 -29.37 -6.89 44.74
CA ALA A 75 -28.10 -7.52 44.40
C ALA A 75 -28.28 -8.98 43.90
N LEU A 76 -29.34 -9.66 44.34
CA LEU A 76 -29.70 -11.01 43.86
C LEU A 76 -30.31 -10.94 42.45
N GLN A 77 -31.11 -9.91 42.18
CA GLN A 77 -31.60 -9.61 40.83
C GLN A 77 -30.48 -9.16 39.90
N GLU A 78 -29.49 -8.39 40.38
CA GLU A 78 -28.32 -8.02 39.58
C GLU A 78 -27.42 -9.22 39.28
N ALA A 79 -27.16 -10.11 40.24
CA ALA A 79 -26.38 -11.33 39.98
C ALA A 79 -27.11 -12.31 39.04
N ALA A 80 -28.45 -12.44 39.20
CA ALA A 80 -29.29 -13.25 38.31
C ALA A 80 -29.48 -12.63 36.92
N ALA A 81 -29.45 -11.30 36.81
CA ALA A 81 -29.48 -10.58 35.54
C ALA A 81 -28.10 -10.49 34.87
N ALA A 82 -27.01 -10.49 35.65
CA ALA A 82 -25.63 -10.49 35.18
C ALA A 82 -25.24 -11.87 34.63
N VAL A 83 -25.66 -12.94 35.29
CA VAL A 83 -25.63 -14.29 34.70
C VAL A 83 -26.92 -14.49 33.92
N LYS A 84 -27.04 -13.79 32.79
CA LYS A 84 -28.08 -14.11 31.81
C LYS A 84 -27.95 -15.60 31.52
N LYS A 85 -29.00 -16.39 31.76
CA LYS A 85 -29.03 -17.84 31.50
C LYS A 85 -28.37 -18.22 30.15
N ALA A 86 -28.58 -17.38 29.13
CA ALA A 86 -27.95 -17.50 27.82
C ALA A 86 -26.41 -17.45 27.82
N GLN A 87 -25.78 -16.67 28.71
CA GLN A 87 -24.32 -16.53 28.81
C GLN A 87 -23.68 -17.71 29.55
N ALA A 88 -24.35 -18.28 30.56
CA ALA A 88 -23.94 -19.52 31.20
C ALA A 88 -24.15 -20.75 30.29
N GLU A 89 -25.28 -20.80 29.58
CA GLU A 89 -25.55 -21.83 28.55
C GLU A 89 -24.53 -21.72 27.40
N ALA A 90 -24.17 -20.51 26.98
CA ALA A 90 -23.13 -20.29 25.97
C ALA A 90 -21.74 -20.74 26.45
N GLY A 91 -21.37 -20.46 27.71
CA GLY A 91 -20.11 -20.92 28.30
C GLY A 91 -20.05 -22.45 28.42
N TYR A 92 -21.12 -23.08 28.87
CA TYR A 92 -21.22 -24.54 28.93
C TYR A 92 -21.16 -25.19 27.54
N GLU A 93 -21.85 -24.62 26.54
CA GLU A 93 -21.77 -25.12 25.17
C GLU A 93 -20.38 -24.89 24.55
N LEU A 94 -19.65 -23.85 24.96
CA LEU A 94 -18.26 -23.64 24.56
C LEU A 94 -17.35 -24.71 25.17
N GLU A 95 -17.37 -24.91 26.49
CA GLU A 95 -16.55 -25.92 27.17
C GLU A 95 -16.86 -27.34 26.67
N LYS A 96 -18.14 -27.63 26.39
CA LYS A 96 -18.56 -28.90 25.79
C LYS A 96 -17.99 -29.10 24.39
N ARG A 97 -17.91 -28.03 23.58
CA ARG A 97 -17.26 -28.08 22.26
C ARG A 97 -15.75 -28.29 22.38
N GLU A 98 -15.10 -27.63 23.34
CA GLU A 98 -13.67 -27.80 23.61
C GLU A 98 -13.35 -29.22 24.08
N LEU A 99 -14.15 -29.78 24.98
CA LEU A 99 -14.00 -31.17 25.43
C LEU A 99 -14.20 -32.15 24.26
N GLN A 100 -15.21 -31.93 23.41
CA GLN A 100 -15.42 -32.75 22.22
C GLN A 100 -14.26 -32.63 21.23
N ALA A 101 -13.66 -31.45 21.10
CA ALA A 101 -12.45 -31.25 20.29
C ALA A 101 -11.27 -32.03 20.87
N ALA A 102 -10.99 -31.90 22.17
CA ALA A 102 -9.90 -32.63 22.84
C ALA A 102 -10.08 -34.16 22.78
N VAL A 103 -11.32 -34.66 22.89
CA VAL A 103 -11.63 -36.09 22.73
C VAL A 103 -11.36 -36.54 21.29
N ARG A 104 -11.72 -35.74 20.29
CA ARG A 104 -11.41 -36.04 18.88
C ARG A 104 -9.91 -36.03 18.64
N GLU A 105 -9.19 -35.01 19.12
CA GLU A 105 -7.73 -34.96 19.02
C GLU A 105 -7.06 -36.18 19.65
N ARG A 106 -7.57 -36.65 20.79
CA ARG A 106 -7.07 -37.86 21.43
C ARG A 106 -7.35 -39.12 20.60
N ILE A 107 -8.54 -39.22 19.99
CA ILE A 107 -8.88 -40.33 19.09
C ILE A 107 -7.97 -40.30 17.86
N ASP A 108 -7.76 -39.13 17.26
CA ASP A 108 -6.89 -38.94 16.10
C ASP A 108 -5.43 -39.28 16.44
N ALA A 109 -4.97 -38.91 17.64
CA ALA A 109 -3.65 -39.28 18.14
C ALA A 109 -3.51 -40.79 18.35
N PHE A 110 -4.55 -41.46 18.88
CA PHE A 110 -4.55 -42.93 19.00
C PHE A 110 -4.51 -43.59 17.62
N GLN A 111 -5.31 -43.13 16.66
CA GLN A 111 -5.28 -43.64 15.29
C GLN A 111 -3.94 -43.37 14.60
N LEU A 112 -3.27 -42.26 14.93
CA LEU A 112 -1.92 -41.99 14.46
C LEU A 112 -0.93 -42.99 15.05
N VAL A 113 -1.00 -43.26 16.36
CA VAL A 113 -0.14 -44.25 17.01
C VAL A 113 -0.39 -45.64 16.43
N GLU A 114 -1.65 -46.06 16.24
CA GLU A 114 -1.98 -47.34 15.60
C GLU A 114 -1.40 -47.45 14.19
N ARG A 115 -1.56 -46.40 13.37
CA ARG A 115 -0.95 -46.35 12.04
C ARG A 115 0.57 -46.41 12.10
N LEU A 116 1.20 -45.65 13.00
CA LEU A 116 2.64 -45.67 13.19
C LEU A 116 3.13 -47.05 13.65
N THR A 117 2.38 -47.74 14.49
CA THR A 117 2.73 -49.11 14.89
C THR A 117 2.63 -50.08 13.73
N GLU A 118 1.59 -49.99 12.90
CA GLU A 118 1.49 -50.79 11.68
C GLU A 118 2.59 -50.44 10.67
N GLU A 119 2.96 -49.16 10.54
CA GLU A 119 4.06 -48.70 9.71
C GLU A 119 5.39 -49.26 10.21
N VAL A 120 5.66 -49.22 11.52
CA VAL A 120 6.86 -49.81 12.11
C VAL A 120 6.89 -51.33 11.89
N GLU A 121 5.77 -52.04 12.05
CA GLU A 121 5.70 -53.47 11.75
C GLU A 121 5.96 -53.76 10.27
N LYS A 122 5.40 -52.95 9.36
CA LYS A 122 5.68 -53.04 7.92
C LYS A 122 7.14 -52.73 7.60
N GLU A 123 7.71 -51.70 8.20
CA GLU A 123 9.13 -51.35 8.03
C GLU A 123 10.02 -52.49 8.53
N GLN A 124 9.70 -53.10 9.67
CA GLN A 124 10.42 -54.29 10.14
C GLN A 124 10.35 -55.44 9.14
N LEU A 125 9.18 -55.71 8.58
CA LEU A 125 9.03 -56.73 7.52
C LEU A 125 9.81 -56.36 6.26
N GLN A 126 9.77 -55.08 5.85
CA GLN A 126 10.55 -54.57 4.72
C GLN A 126 12.05 -54.67 4.97
N VAL A 127 12.52 -54.43 6.19
CA VAL A 127 13.93 -54.60 6.57
C VAL A 127 14.32 -56.07 6.43
N ILE A 128 13.49 -56.99 6.91
CA ILE A 128 13.73 -58.44 6.76
C ILE A 128 13.73 -58.85 5.28
N GLU A 129 12.82 -58.31 4.47
CA GLU A 129 12.81 -58.54 3.02
C GLU A 129 14.01 -57.93 2.32
N HIS A 130 14.42 -56.72 2.69
CA HIS A 130 15.62 -56.05 2.21
C HIS A 130 16.88 -56.84 2.56
N GLU A 131 16.96 -57.43 3.75
CA GLU A 131 18.05 -58.32 4.13
C GLU A 131 18.08 -59.58 3.27
N ARG A 132 16.90 -60.14 2.93
CA ARG A 132 16.79 -61.29 2.02
C ARG A 132 17.17 -60.94 0.58
N SER A 133 16.77 -59.77 0.09
CA SER A 133 17.07 -59.30 -1.27
C SER A 133 18.43 -58.60 -1.38
N ARG A 134 19.11 -58.36 -0.25
CA ARG A 134 20.36 -57.60 -0.17
C ARG A 134 21.42 -58.11 -1.12
N GLY A 135 21.61 -59.43 -1.20
CA GLY A 135 22.60 -60.03 -2.11
C GLY A 135 22.28 -59.79 -3.59
N ALA A 136 21.00 -59.77 -3.97
CA ALA A 136 20.59 -59.45 -5.35
C ALA A 136 20.79 -57.96 -5.66
N HIS A 137 20.43 -57.07 -4.73
CA HIS A 137 20.68 -55.63 -4.88
C HIS A 137 22.16 -55.28 -4.84
N GLU A 138 22.98 -55.96 -4.04
CA GLU A 138 24.44 -55.82 -4.05
C GLU A 138 24.98 -56.18 -5.45
N SER A 139 24.49 -57.25 -6.06
CA SER A 139 24.83 -57.62 -7.44
C SER A 139 24.37 -56.57 -8.45
N GLU A 140 23.13 -56.08 -8.37
CA GLU A 140 22.64 -54.99 -9.25
C GLU A 140 23.43 -53.69 -9.05
N LEU A 141 23.80 -53.34 -7.82
CA LEU A 141 24.66 -52.20 -7.50
C LEU A 141 26.04 -52.35 -8.12
N THR A 142 26.60 -53.55 -8.17
CA THR A 142 27.86 -53.77 -8.89
C THR A 142 27.71 -53.49 -10.39
N GLN A 143 26.61 -53.94 -11.01
CA GLN A 143 26.31 -53.66 -12.42
C GLN A 143 26.07 -52.17 -12.66
N LEU A 144 25.31 -51.51 -11.78
CA LEU A 144 25.04 -50.08 -11.88
C LEU A 144 26.30 -49.24 -11.66
N ASN A 145 27.19 -49.69 -10.77
CA ASN A 145 28.50 -49.06 -10.58
C ASN A 145 29.35 -49.16 -11.84
N ASP A 146 29.28 -50.30 -12.56
CA ASP A 146 29.98 -50.43 -13.83
C ASP A 146 29.39 -49.52 -14.92
N VAL A 147 28.06 -49.39 -14.98
CA VAL A 147 27.39 -48.39 -15.84
C VAL A 147 27.75 -46.96 -15.42
N TRP A 148 27.83 -46.67 -14.12
CA TRP A 148 28.25 -45.37 -13.60
C TRP A 148 29.69 -45.05 -13.99
N LYS A 149 30.61 -46.02 -13.91
CA LYS A 149 31.98 -45.86 -14.43
C LYS A 149 31.97 -45.56 -15.93
N GLU A 150 31.10 -46.18 -16.72
CA GLU A 150 30.95 -45.83 -18.13
C GLU A 150 30.43 -44.39 -18.33
N ILE A 151 29.44 -43.97 -17.55
CA ILE A 151 28.95 -42.58 -17.57
C ILE A 151 30.05 -41.62 -17.14
N GLN A 152 30.84 -41.95 -16.12
CA GLN A 152 32.00 -41.17 -15.69
C GLN A 152 33.02 -41.04 -16.82
N LYS A 153 33.30 -42.12 -17.56
CA LYS A 153 34.12 -42.07 -18.78
C LYS A 153 33.51 -41.15 -19.84
N ARG A 154 32.19 -41.20 -20.05
CA ARG A 154 31.49 -40.29 -21.00
C ARG A 154 31.51 -38.83 -20.52
N ASN A 155 31.37 -38.58 -19.22
CA ASN A 155 31.46 -37.25 -18.64
C ASN A 155 32.87 -36.70 -18.65
N ALA A 156 33.90 -37.53 -18.45
CA ALA A 156 35.29 -37.15 -18.67
C ALA A 156 35.48 -36.71 -20.14
N ARG A 157 34.96 -37.48 -21.10
CA ARG A 157 34.98 -37.09 -22.53
C ARG A 157 34.21 -35.80 -22.81
N ARG A 158 33.05 -35.58 -22.17
CA ARG A 158 32.29 -34.31 -22.28
C ARG A 158 33.02 -33.14 -21.63
N LYS A 159 33.67 -33.34 -20.47
CA LYS A 159 34.52 -32.34 -19.80
C LYS A 159 35.64 -31.93 -20.75
N THR A 160 36.32 -32.90 -21.38
CA THR A 160 37.31 -32.63 -22.43
C THR A 160 36.70 -31.83 -23.59
N ALA A 161 35.50 -32.20 -24.06
CA ALA A 161 34.83 -31.47 -25.14
C ALA A 161 34.44 -30.02 -24.75
N VAL A 162 33.97 -29.79 -23.53
CA VAL A 162 33.65 -28.46 -22.99
C VAL A 162 34.92 -27.63 -22.79
N GLN A 163 36.00 -28.23 -22.29
CA GLN A 163 37.30 -27.58 -22.18
C GLN A 163 37.80 -27.12 -23.55
N VAL A 164 37.65 -27.96 -24.58
CA VAL A 164 37.96 -27.62 -25.98
C VAL A 164 37.04 -26.52 -26.52
N ALA A 165 35.75 -26.53 -26.17
CA ALA A 165 34.77 -25.55 -26.67
C ALA A 165 34.82 -24.17 -25.96
N THR A 166 35.23 -24.12 -24.69
CA THR A 166 35.13 -22.92 -23.83
C THR A 166 36.50 -22.30 -23.51
N GLY A 167 37.61 -23.02 -23.77
CA GLY A 167 38.97 -22.49 -23.63
C GLY A 167 39.49 -22.33 -22.20
N VAL A 168 38.80 -22.83 -21.16
CA VAL A 168 39.23 -22.73 -19.75
C VAL A 168 39.39 -24.12 -19.13
N MET A 169 40.55 -24.36 -18.48
CA MET A 169 40.90 -25.63 -17.84
C MET A 169 40.40 -25.67 -16.38
N ILE A 170 39.44 -26.54 -16.07
CA ILE A 170 39.07 -26.88 -14.69
C ILE A 170 39.95 -28.04 -14.23
N THR A 171 41.05 -27.71 -13.55
CA THR A 171 42.15 -28.63 -13.22
C THR A 171 42.06 -29.24 -11.83
N ASP A 172 41.48 -28.55 -10.84
CA ASP A 172 41.30 -29.06 -9.48
C ASP A 172 39.89 -28.78 -8.90
N GLU A 173 39.63 -29.31 -7.70
CA GLU A 173 38.36 -29.15 -6.99
C GLU A 173 38.17 -27.70 -6.49
N ASP A 174 39.28 -27.01 -6.20
CA ASP A 174 39.29 -25.60 -5.79
C ASP A 174 38.88 -24.65 -6.93
N ASP A 175 39.25 -24.93 -8.18
CA ASP A 175 38.82 -24.20 -9.37
C ASP A 175 37.31 -24.38 -9.61
N CYS A 176 36.79 -25.59 -9.37
CA CYS A 176 35.36 -25.86 -9.41
C CYS A 176 34.63 -25.06 -8.31
N ASN A 177 35.15 -25.06 -7.09
CA ASN A 177 34.61 -24.30 -5.97
C ASN A 177 34.66 -22.78 -6.26
N ARG A 178 35.72 -22.25 -6.86
CA ARG A 178 35.81 -20.84 -7.26
C ARG A 178 34.76 -20.47 -8.31
N VAL A 179 34.55 -21.30 -9.33
CA VAL A 179 33.51 -21.05 -10.34
C VAL A 179 32.13 -21.13 -9.71
N LEU A 180 31.89 -22.10 -8.82
CA LEU A 180 30.63 -22.22 -8.08
C LEU A 180 30.39 -21.03 -7.14
N ASP A 181 31.42 -20.54 -6.44
CA ASP A 181 31.35 -19.35 -5.59
C ASP A 181 31.08 -18.10 -6.42
N GLN A 182 31.74 -17.95 -7.56
CA GLN A 182 31.52 -16.84 -8.48
C GLN A 182 30.09 -16.87 -9.06
N GLN A 183 29.60 -18.04 -9.45
CA GLN A 183 28.22 -18.21 -9.91
C GLN A 183 27.21 -17.93 -8.78
N THR A 184 27.47 -18.44 -7.57
CA THR A 184 26.62 -18.23 -6.39
C THR A 184 26.56 -16.76 -6.01
N GLN A 185 27.69 -16.07 -6.05
CA GLN A 185 27.79 -14.64 -5.79
C GLN A 185 27.05 -13.84 -6.87
N SER A 186 27.25 -14.16 -8.15
CA SER A 186 26.52 -13.53 -9.25
C SER A 186 25.00 -13.73 -9.13
N ILE A 187 24.54 -14.90 -8.70
CA ILE A 187 23.12 -15.19 -8.47
C ILE A 187 22.58 -14.36 -7.29
N LYS A 188 23.35 -14.24 -6.20
CA LYS A 188 22.97 -13.40 -5.04
C LYS A 188 22.83 -11.94 -5.45
N GLU A 189 23.80 -11.40 -6.19
CA GLU A 189 23.77 -10.01 -6.68
C GLU A 189 22.60 -9.77 -7.64
N MET A 190 22.32 -10.72 -8.55
CA MET A 190 21.16 -10.66 -9.44
C MET A 190 19.84 -10.65 -8.65
N ARG A 191 19.70 -11.51 -7.63
CA ARG A 191 18.51 -11.54 -6.77
C ARG A 191 18.34 -10.23 -5.97
N GLN A 192 19.43 -9.66 -5.47
CA GLN A 192 19.40 -8.36 -4.79
C GLN A 192 18.96 -7.24 -5.73
N LYS A 193 19.52 -7.18 -6.95
CA LYS A 193 19.09 -6.22 -7.98
C LYS A 193 17.62 -6.40 -8.33
N GLN A 194 17.14 -7.64 -8.47
CA GLN A 194 15.74 -7.93 -8.76
C GLN A 194 14.82 -7.43 -7.65
N LYS A 195 15.17 -7.66 -6.38
CA LYS A 195 14.41 -7.14 -5.23
C LYS A 195 14.36 -5.61 -5.23
N LEU A 196 15.49 -4.95 -5.48
CA LEU A 196 15.58 -3.49 -5.50
C LEU A 196 14.74 -2.88 -6.64
N LEU A 197 14.74 -3.51 -7.82
CA LEU A 197 13.87 -3.11 -8.94
C LEU A 197 12.38 -3.33 -8.63
N GLU A 198 12.05 -4.39 -7.88
CA GLU A 198 10.67 -4.66 -7.47
C GLU A 198 10.17 -3.63 -6.45
N ASP A 199 11.00 -3.24 -5.48
CA ASP A 199 10.71 -2.16 -4.54
C ASP A 199 10.52 -0.83 -5.27
N GLN A 200 11.42 -0.49 -6.21
CA GLN A 200 11.29 0.70 -7.06
C GLN A 200 9.99 0.69 -7.89
N ARG A 201 9.59 -0.47 -8.43
CA ARG A 201 8.33 -0.61 -9.16
C ARG A 201 7.13 -0.30 -8.25
N ILE A 202 7.16 -0.77 -7.01
CA ILE A 202 6.09 -0.50 -6.03
C ILE A 202 6.03 1.00 -5.74
N ASP A 203 7.17 1.64 -5.46
CA ASP A 203 7.25 3.08 -5.20
C ASP A 203 6.70 3.91 -6.37
N VAL A 204 7.17 3.65 -7.59
CA VAL A 204 6.67 4.33 -8.80
C VAL A 204 5.17 4.09 -8.98
N SER A 205 4.68 2.87 -8.74
CA SER A 205 3.24 2.58 -8.81
C SER A 205 2.43 3.39 -7.79
N THR A 206 2.94 3.55 -6.56
CA THR A 206 2.27 4.37 -5.56
C THR A 206 2.28 5.85 -5.94
N GLN A 207 3.39 6.37 -6.47
CA GLN A 207 3.46 7.73 -6.99
C GLN A 207 2.47 7.96 -8.12
N VAL A 208 2.40 7.06 -9.10
CA VAL A 208 1.44 7.12 -10.22
C VAL A 208 0.00 7.09 -9.70
N LYS A 209 -0.32 6.28 -8.69
CA LYS A 209 -1.66 6.29 -8.08
C LYS A 209 -1.97 7.62 -7.39
N ARG A 210 -1.00 8.22 -6.69
CA ARG A 210 -1.15 9.53 -6.02
C ARG A 210 -1.36 10.64 -7.05
N THR A 211 -0.54 10.70 -8.10
CA THR A 211 -0.66 11.72 -9.15
C THR A 211 -1.97 11.57 -9.93
N LYS A 212 -2.39 10.33 -10.25
CA LYS A 212 -3.68 10.09 -10.90
C LYS A 212 -4.87 10.59 -10.07
N ARG A 213 -4.85 10.40 -8.74
CA ARG A 213 -5.88 10.95 -7.84
C ARG A 213 -5.84 12.48 -7.80
N ALA A 214 -4.66 13.08 -7.75
CA ALA A 214 -4.50 14.54 -7.79
C ALA A 214 -5.06 15.13 -9.08
N ILE A 215 -4.76 14.53 -10.23
CA ILE A 215 -5.30 14.94 -11.53
C ILE A 215 -6.83 14.83 -11.54
N ALA A 216 -7.38 13.70 -11.08
CA ALA A 216 -8.84 13.52 -11.02
C ALA A 216 -9.52 14.59 -10.14
N ASN A 217 -8.91 14.97 -9.01
CA ASN A 217 -9.41 16.04 -8.16
C ASN A 217 -9.36 17.41 -8.85
N MET A 218 -8.26 17.74 -9.52
CA MET A 218 -8.12 19.00 -10.28
C MET A 218 -9.12 19.07 -11.44
N VAL A 219 -9.34 17.96 -12.15
CA VAL A 219 -10.36 17.87 -13.21
C VAL A 219 -11.75 18.11 -12.65
N LYS A 220 -12.10 17.49 -11.52
CA LYS A 220 -13.38 17.71 -10.86
C LYS A 220 -13.55 19.15 -10.40
N GLN A 221 -12.50 19.75 -9.84
CA GLN A 221 -12.53 21.15 -9.42
C GLN A 221 -12.69 22.11 -10.60
N ASN A 222 -12.06 21.79 -11.74
CA ASN A 222 -12.22 22.55 -12.98
C ASN A 222 -13.66 22.41 -13.53
N ASP A 223 -14.23 21.21 -13.56
CA ASP A 223 -15.63 20.99 -13.97
C ASP A 223 -16.62 21.77 -13.09
N MET A 224 -16.40 21.80 -11.77
CA MET A 224 -17.19 22.63 -10.84
C MET A 224 -17.03 24.12 -11.12
N ARG A 225 -15.81 24.60 -11.40
CA ARG A 225 -15.55 26.00 -11.79
C ARG A 225 -16.15 26.37 -13.15
N SER A 226 -16.13 25.46 -14.10
CA SER A 226 -16.75 25.66 -15.42
C SER A 226 -18.28 25.73 -15.34
N LYS A 227 -18.87 25.05 -14.34
CA LYS A 227 -20.29 25.12 -14.03
C LYS A 227 -20.67 26.31 -13.15
N ASP A 228 -19.69 27.04 -12.62
CA ASP A 228 -19.91 28.23 -11.82
C ASP A 228 -20.41 29.38 -12.71
N ALA A 229 -21.60 29.88 -12.40
CA ALA A 229 -22.27 30.91 -13.19
C ALA A 229 -21.46 32.21 -13.23
N GLU A 230 -20.73 32.52 -12.16
CA GLU A 230 -19.87 33.72 -12.10
C GLU A 230 -18.69 33.64 -13.07
N VAL A 231 -18.10 32.46 -13.25
CA VAL A 231 -16.96 32.28 -14.16
C VAL A 231 -17.41 32.42 -15.61
N LYS A 232 -18.56 31.81 -15.96
CA LYS A 232 -19.18 31.99 -17.28
C LYS A 232 -19.54 33.45 -17.56
N GLN A 233 -20.07 34.16 -16.56
CA GLN A 233 -20.39 35.57 -16.72
C GLN A 233 -19.11 36.39 -16.99
N ARG A 234 -18.04 36.17 -16.21
CA ARG A 234 -16.74 36.84 -16.44
C ARG A 234 -16.14 36.53 -17.80
N GLU A 235 -16.27 35.30 -18.30
CA GLU A 235 -15.83 34.94 -19.65
C GLU A 235 -16.64 35.67 -20.73
N GLN A 236 -17.96 35.76 -20.58
CA GLN A 236 -18.82 36.51 -21.50
C GLN A 236 -18.50 38.01 -21.47
N ASP A 237 -18.33 38.58 -20.28
CA ASP A 237 -17.95 39.99 -20.09
C ASP A 237 -16.59 40.28 -20.74
N TYR A 238 -15.61 39.38 -20.58
CA TYR A 238 -14.31 39.48 -21.24
C TYR A 238 -14.44 39.48 -22.77
N MET A 239 -15.24 38.58 -23.33
CA MET A 239 -15.47 38.52 -24.77
C MET A 239 -16.17 39.79 -25.27
N ALA A 240 -17.17 40.30 -24.54
CA ALA A 240 -17.85 41.54 -24.86
C ALA A 240 -16.89 42.74 -24.86
N LEU A 241 -16.03 42.86 -23.84
CA LEU A 241 -14.98 43.90 -23.78
C LEU A 241 -14.00 43.78 -24.96
N GLN A 242 -13.64 42.55 -25.35
CA GLN A 242 -12.78 42.33 -26.50
C GLN A 242 -13.44 42.75 -27.82
N HIS A 243 -14.74 42.48 -27.98
CA HIS A 243 -15.53 42.95 -29.12
C HIS A 243 -15.63 44.48 -29.13
N MET A 244 -15.90 45.11 -27.99
CA MET A 244 -15.92 46.57 -27.86
C MET A 244 -14.58 47.17 -28.24
N LYS A 245 -13.46 46.63 -27.74
CA LYS A 245 -12.12 47.09 -28.11
C LYS A 245 -11.91 47.06 -29.62
N LYS A 246 -12.22 45.93 -30.27
CA LYS A 246 -12.11 45.80 -31.73
C LYS A 246 -12.99 46.82 -32.47
N TRP A 247 -14.20 47.07 -31.96
CA TRP A 247 -15.10 48.05 -32.54
C TRP A 247 -14.54 49.48 -32.40
N TYR A 248 -14.04 49.85 -31.22
CA TYR A 248 -13.38 51.15 -31.01
C TYR A 248 -12.13 51.31 -31.88
N ASP A 249 -11.31 50.28 -32.00
CA ASP A 249 -10.14 50.29 -32.89
C ASP A 249 -10.56 50.51 -34.37
N HIS A 250 -11.67 49.89 -34.79
CA HIS A 250 -12.21 50.05 -36.14
C HIS A 250 -12.79 51.45 -36.38
N VAL A 251 -13.62 51.95 -35.47
CA VAL A 251 -14.19 53.31 -35.55
C VAL A 251 -13.10 54.37 -35.51
N ARG A 252 -12.07 54.18 -34.66
CA ARG A 252 -10.88 55.03 -34.63
C ARG A 252 -10.21 55.05 -36.00
N GLY A 253 -9.93 53.88 -36.61
CA GLY A 253 -9.32 53.83 -37.94
C GLY A 253 -10.15 54.52 -39.03
N ILE A 254 -11.48 54.41 -38.98
CA ILE A 254 -12.38 55.15 -39.89
C ILE A 254 -12.26 56.67 -39.63
N GLN A 255 -12.34 57.11 -38.38
CA GLN A 255 -12.24 58.53 -38.03
C GLN A 255 -10.88 59.11 -38.42
N GLU A 256 -9.79 58.40 -38.17
CA GLU A 256 -8.43 58.76 -38.57
C GLU A 256 -8.32 58.92 -40.10
N SER A 257 -8.81 57.94 -40.86
CA SER A 257 -8.75 57.99 -42.33
C SER A 257 -9.60 59.12 -42.94
N LEU A 258 -10.77 59.42 -42.38
CA LEU A 258 -11.65 60.49 -42.89
C LEU A 258 -11.20 61.89 -42.47
N SER A 259 -10.76 62.05 -41.22
CA SER A 259 -10.39 63.35 -40.67
C SER A 259 -8.96 63.76 -41.00
N GLY A 260 -8.07 62.77 -41.24
CA GLY A 260 -6.64 62.99 -41.35
C GLY A 260 -5.97 63.32 -40.01
N LEU A 261 -6.64 63.06 -38.88
CA LEU A 261 -6.16 63.34 -37.52
C LEU A 261 -6.05 62.02 -36.74
N GLU A 262 -4.85 61.68 -36.29
CA GLU A 262 -4.54 60.48 -35.51
C GLU A 262 -4.16 60.85 -34.08
N ILE A 263 -4.87 60.32 -33.08
CA ILE A 263 -4.47 60.50 -31.67
C ILE A 263 -3.38 59.47 -31.36
N MET A 264 -2.14 59.93 -31.24
CA MET A 264 -0.97 59.07 -31.07
C MET A 264 -0.74 58.66 -29.63
N LYS A 265 -0.94 59.60 -28.70
CA LYS A 265 -0.66 59.39 -27.29
C LYS A 265 -1.60 60.22 -26.44
N VAL A 266 -2.13 59.59 -25.40
CA VAL A 266 -2.79 60.25 -24.29
C VAL A 266 -1.87 60.09 -23.09
N ALA A 267 -1.23 61.17 -22.66
CA ALA A 267 -0.42 61.23 -21.45
C ALA A 267 -1.18 62.00 -20.38
N ASP A 268 -0.72 61.93 -19.13
CA ASP A 268 -1.37 62.61 -18.01
C ASP A 268 -1.43 64.13 -18.20
N ASP A 269 -0.41 64.72 -18.84
CA ASP A 269 -0.28 66.17 -19.00
C ASP A 269 -0.62 66.67 -20.42
N TYR A 270 -0.71 65.78 -21.42
CA TYR A 270 -0.95 66.18 -22.82
C TYR A 270 -1.53 65.08 -23.71
N LEU A 271 -2.22 65.52 -24.76
CA LEU A 271 -2.68 64.73 -25.89
C LEU A 271 -1.80 65.02 -27.10
N GLU A 272 -1.27 63.99 -27.75
CA GLU A 272 -0.47 64.13 -28.97
C GLU A 272 -1.29 63.70 -30.18
N VAL A 273 -1.51 64.63 -31.10
CA VAL A 273 -2.31 64.46 -32.31
C VAL A 273 -1.41 64.60 -33.53
N ARG A 274 -1.43 63.61 -34.41
CA ARG A 274 -0.77 63.64 -35.71
C ARG A 274 -1.74 64.07 -36.79
N VAL A 275 -1.33 65.05 -37.59
CA VAL A 275 -2.10 65.67 -38.66
C VAL A 275 -1.52 65.25 -40.00
N LEU A 276 -2.37 64.68 -40.87
CA LEU A 276 -2.06 64.17 -42.20
C LEU A 276 -0.81 63.28 -42.26
N LYS A 277 -0.58 62.50 -41.19
CA LYS A 277 0.58 61.60 -41.00
C LYS A 277 1.96 62.28 -40.96
N SER A 278 2.03 63.61 -40.99
CA SER A 278 3.28 64.35 -41.16
C SER A 278 3.60 65.28 -39.99
N HIS A 279 2.60 65.97 -39.44
CA HIS A 279 2.82 67.01 -38.43
C HIS A 279 2.26 66.58 -37.08
N LEU A 280 2.96 66.92 -35.99
CA LEU A 280 2.52 66.59 -34.63
C LEU A 280 2.15 67.85 -33.86
N VAL A 281 1.04 67.76 -33.13
CA VAL A 281 0.50 68.79 -32.25
C VAL A 281 0.31 68.21 -30.86
N ARG A 282 0.77 68.92 -29.83
CA ARG A 282 0.51 68.58 -28.43
C ARG A 282 -0.49 69.54 -27.84
N LEU A 283 -1.53 68.98 -27.23
CA LEU A 283 -2.60 69.70 -26.55
C LEU A 283 -2.47 69.44 -25.05
N PHE A 284 -2.25 70.49 -24.29
CA PHE A 284 -2.19 70.43 -22.83
C PHE A 284 -3.55 70.85 -22.31
N CYS A 285 -4.29 69.88 -21.75
CA CYS A 285 -5.61 70.11 -21.19
C CYS A 285 -5.55 69.99 -19.68
N ASP A 286 -6.33 70.83 -19.00
CA ASP A 286 -6.57 70.68 -17.57
C ASP A 286 -7.32 69.37 -17.30
N PRO A 287 -6.81 68.45 -16.46
CA PRO A 287 -7.48 67.19 -16.17
C PRO A 287 -8.81 67.36 -15.44
N GLU A 288 -9.00 68.45 -14.67
CA GLU A 288 -10.23 68.67 -13.90
C GLU A 288 -11.30 69.40 -14.72
N THR A 289 -10.90 70.43 -15.46
CA THR A 289 -11.85 71.28 -16.21
C THR A 289 -11.98 70.92 -17.68
N THR A 290 -11.13 70.02 -18.19
CA THR A 290 -11.02 69.63 -19.62
C THR A 290 -10.76 70.80 -20.58
N ARG A 291 -10.36 71.96 -20.05
CA ARG A 291 -10.04 73.14 -20.85
C ARG A 291 -8.62 73.07 -21.40
N LEU A 292 -8.46 73.48 -22.64
CA LEU A 292 -7.17 73.61 -23.29
C LEU A 292 -6.38 74.77 -22.67
N GLN A 293 -5.23 74.46 -22.07
CA GLN A 293 -4.35 75.45 -21.46
C GLN A 293 -3.26 75.93 -22.43
N ARG A 294 -2.73 75.00 -23.24
CA ARG A 294 -1.63 75.27 -24.15
C ARG A 294 -1.65 74.34 -25.35
N VAL A 295 -1.24 74.86 -26.50
CA VAL A 295 -0.94 74.09 -27.71
C VAL A 295 0.54 74.21 -28.03
N GLN A 296 1.14 73.12 -28.49
CA GLN A 296 2.51 73.11 -29.00
C GLN A 296 2.54 72.41 -30.35
N PHE A 297 2.83 73.19 -31.40
CA PHE A 297 3.12 72.65 -32.73
C PHE A 297 4.61 72.22 -32.76
N LEU A 298 4.88 70.99 -33.19
CA LEU A 298 6.24 70.44 -33.20
C LEU A 298 6.96 70.65 -34.53
N ALA A 299 6.24 71.06 -35.56
CA ALA A 299 6.78 71.36 -36.87
C ALA A 299 6.84 72.89 -37.06
N SER A 300 7.93 73.39 -37.64
CA SER A 300 8.22 74.84 -37.78
C SER A 300 7.97 75.38 -39.19
N ASP A 301 7.58 74.52 -40.11
CA ASP A 301 7.27 74.81 -41.52
C ASP A 301 5.85 75.37 -41.72
N VAL A 302 4.98 75.23 -40.72
CA VAL A 302 3.63 75.80 -40.70
C VAL A 302 3.57 76.95 -39.70
N ASP A 303 3.23 78.17 -40.16
CA ASP A 303 2.90 79.27 -39.24
C ASP A 303 1.49 79.07 -38.67
N ALA A 304 1.40 78.86 -37.36
CA ALA A 304 0.18 78.52 -36.64
C ALA A 304 0.10 79.16 -35.24
N ALA A 305 0.93 80.17 -34.97
CA ALA A 305 0.96 80.83 -33.66
C ALA A 305 -0.39 81.49 -33.33
N ASP A 306 -1.03 82.10 -34.34
CA ASP A 306 -2.35 82.73 -34.27
C ASP A 306 -3.47 81.76 -33.85
N LEU A 307 -3.38 80.49 -34.26
CA LEU A 307 -4.37 79.47 -33.91
C LEU A 307 -4.33 79.10 -32.42
N THR A 308 -3.17 79.24 -31.76
CA THR A 308 -3.00 78.90 -30.33
C THR A 308 -3.86 79.80 -29.46
N ASP A 309 -3.82 81.11 -29.71
CA ASP A 309 -4.52 82.10 -28.88
C ASP A 309 -6.04 81.98 -28.99
N ILE A 310 -6.53 81.67 -30.19
CA ILE A 310 -7.96 81.42 -30.44
C ILE A 310 -8.38 80.12 -29.75
N ALA A 311 -7.61 79.03 -29.92
CA ALA A 311 -7.92 77.72 -29.37
C ALA A 311 -7.98 77.73 -27.83
N VAL A 312 -7.05 78.42 -27.17
CA VAL A 312 -7.00 78.50 -25.70
C VAL A 312 -8.10 79.41 -25.16
N ARG A 313 -8.34 80.57 -25.79
CA ARG A 313 -9.35 81.54 -25.32
C ARG A 313 -10.78 81.00 -25.47
N GLU A 314 -11.07 80.39 -26.61
CA GLU A 314 -12.43 79.93 -26.96
C GLU A 314 -12.64 78.44 -26.63
N ASN A 315 -11.58 77.75 -26.21
CA ASN A 315 -11.56 76.31 -25.97
C ASN A 315 -12.02 75.49 -27.19
N ASP A 316 -11.81 76.02 -28.40
CA ASP A 316 -12.22 75.38 -29.66
C ASP A 316 -11.07 74.60 -30.30
N VAL A 317 -10.82 73.40 -29.77
CA VAL A 317 -9.83 72.46 -30.29
C VAL A 317 -10.20 72.01 -31.71
N ARG A 318 -11.50 71.93 -32.03
CA ARG A 318 -11.97 71.45 -33.32
C ARG A 318 -11.61 72.43 -34.43
N TYR A 319 -11.91 73.71 -34.23
CA TYR A 319 -11.55 74.76 -35.17
C TYR A 319 -10.04 74.76 -35.42
N MET A 320 -9.23 74.77 -34.35
CA MET A 320 -7.77 74.78 -34.46
C MET A 320 -7.23 73.58 -35.25
N LEU A 321 -7.68 72.35 -34.94
CA LEU A 321 -7.19 71.16 -35.65
C LEU A 321 -7.66 71.13 -37.12
N CYS A 322 -8.85 71.64 -37.42
CA CYS A 322 -9.33 71.75 -38.79
C CYS A 322 -8.51 72.76 -39.60
N GLU A 323 -8.30 73.97 -39.09
CA GLU A 323 -7.52 75.01 -39.77
C GLU A 323 -6.05 74.62 -39.92
N TYR A 324 -5.43 74.09 -38.85
CA TYR A 324 -4.05 73.61 -38.92
C TYR A 324 -3.89 72.48 -39.95
N ARG A 325 -4.87 71.59 -40.06
CA ARG A 325 -4.88 70.54 -41.09
C ARG A 325 -4.92 71.11 -42.51
N GLU A 326 -5.70 72.16 -42.76
CA GLU A 326 -5.73 72.81 -44.08
C GLU A 326 -4.39 73.48 -44.40
N ARG A 327 -3.77 74.18 -43.45
CA ARG A 327 -2.42 74.77 -43.64
C ARG A 327 -1.35 73.71 -43.91
N VAL A 328 -1.38 72.59 -43.19
CA VAL A 328 -0.51 71.43 -43.45
C VAL A 328 -0.76 70.86 -44.85
N ARG A 329 -2.02 70.76 -45.28
CA ARG A 329 -2.37 70.27 -46.62
C ARG A 329 -1.80 71.18 -47.71
N GLU A 330 -1.88 72.49 -47.54
CA GLU A 330 -1.33 73.47 -48.50
C GLU A 330 0.19 73.35 -48.61
N ILE A 331 0.90 73.20 -47.48
CA ILE A 331 2.36 73.01 -47.47
C ILE A 331 2.77 71.66 -48.07
N MET A 332 2.00 70.59 -47.84
CA MET A 332 2.28 69.28 -48.44
C MET A 332 1.94 69.19 -49.94
N ALA A 333 1.13 70.13 -50.47
CA ALA A 333 0.75 70.19 -51.88
C ALA A 333 1.70 71.04 -52.73
N LEU A 334 2.48 71.92 -52.08
CA LEU A 334 3.63 72.65 -52.64
C LEU A 334 4.87 71.74 -52.69
#